data_AF-A0A7G8FKV7-F1
#
_entry.id   AF-A0A7G8FKV7-F1
#
_cell.length_a   1.000
_cell.length_b   1.000
_cell.length_c   1.000
_cell.angle_alpha   90.00
_cell.angle_beta   90.00
_cell.angle_gamma   90.00
#
_symmetry.space_group_name_H-M   'P 1'
#
loop_
_entity.id
_entity.type
_entity.pdbx_description
1 polymer ?
#
loop_
_entity_poly.entity_id
_entity_poly.type
_entity_poly.pdbx_seq_one_letter_code
_entity_poly.pdbx_strand_id
1 'polypeptide(L)'
;MPQADPRFQQGVELFNAGEWYAAHDLFEELWHETADPERRSLQGILQVAVAQLHLQRGNRRGATILFGEALGRLKRPGTPDLGLDLASLCRAAQQRLEALQQDGDPESCTVPVLESMR
;
A
#
# COMPACT_ATOMS: atom_id res chain seq x y z
N MET A 1 4.52 16.38 -9.45
CA MET A 1 3.50 15.54 -8.79
C MET A 1 3.75 14.10 -9.21
N PRO A 2 3.86 13.15 -8.28
CA PRO A 2 4.25 11.78 -8.60
C PRO A 2 3.32 11.12 -9.61
N GLN A 3 2.02 11.44 -9.61
CA GLN A 3 1.05 10.89 -10.57
C GLN A 3 1.24 11.33 -12.03
N ALA A 4 2.11 12.31 -12.30
CA ALA A 4 2.47 12.68 -13.67
C ALA A 4 3.70 11.92 -14.20
N ASP A 5 4.42 11.21 -13.32
CA ASP A 5 5.55 10.37 -13.69
C ASP A 5 5.02 9.02 -14.23
N PRO A 6 5.47 8.55 -15.41
CA PRO A 6 5.03 7.27 -15.96
C PRO A 6 5.30 6.08 -15.02
N ARG A 7 6.33 6.15 -14.15
CA ARG A 7 6.62 5.13 -13.14
C ARG A 7 5.47 4.95 -12.15
N PHE A 8 4.69 5.99 -11.89
CA PHE A 8 3.56 5.90 -10.95
C PHE A 8 2.49 4.95 -11.47
N GLN A 9 2.10 5.10 -12.74
CA GLN A 9 1.11 4.22 -13.37
C GLN A 9 1.63 2.79 -13.48
N GLN A 10 2.90 2.61 -13.85
CA GLN A 10 3.53 1.29 -13.85
C GLN A 10 3.54 0.65 -12.44
N GLY A 11 3.78 1.43 -11.39
CA GLY A 11 3.73 0.96 -10.00
C GLY A 11 2.34 0.51 -9.59
N VAL A 12 1.30 1.24 -10.02
CA VAL A 12 -0.11 0.86 -9.83
C VAL A 12 -0.43 -0.46 -10.53
N GLU A 13 0.03 -0.64 -11.76
CA GLU A 13 -0.17 -1.88 -12.52
C GLU A 13 0.53 -3.08 -11.87
N LEU A 14 1.78 -2.93 -11.45
CA LEU A 14 2.53 -3.96 -10.73
C LEU A 14 1.86 -4.32 -9.40
N PHE A 15 1.41 -3.31 -8.65
CA PHE A 15 0.70 -3.51 -7.38
C PHE A 15 -0.58 -4.33 -7.60
N ASN A 16 -1.40 -3.94 -8.58
CA ASN A 16 -2.65 -4.61 -8.89
C ASN A 16 -2.47 -6.01 -9.50
N ALA A 17 -1.30 -6.28 -10.11
CA ALA A 17 -0.91 -7.60 -10.58
C ALA A 17 -0.38 -8.53 -9.46
N GLY A 18 -0.19 -8.00 -8.23
CA GLY A 18 0.40 -8.76 -7.12
C GLY A 18 1.92 -8.92 -7.21
N GLU A 19 2.58 -8.16 -8.09
CA GLU A 19 4.04 -8.10 -8.23
C GLU A 19 4.65 -7.22 -7.12
N TRP A 20 4.42 -7.60 -5.86
CA TRP A 20 4.64 -6.74 -4.70
C TRP A 20 6.06 -6.22 -4.54
N TYR A 21 7.05 -7.03 -4.88
CA TYR A 21 8.46 -6.63 -4.84
C TYR A 21 8.76 -5.56 -5.90
N ALA A 22 8.33 -5.77 -7.14
CA ALA A 22 8.53 -4.80 -8.22
C ALA A 22 7.75 -3.50 -7.99
N ALA A 23 6.51 -3.60 -7.47
CA ALA A 23 5.72 -2.45 -7.07
C ALA A 23 6.39 -1.67 -5.93
N HIS A 24 6.91 -2.37 -4.92
CA HIS A 24 7.67 -1.78 -3.82
C HIS A 24 8.87 -0.97 -4.33
N ASP A 25 9.75 -1.61 -5.11
CA ASP A 25 10.99 -0.96 -5.59
C ASP A 25 10.67 0.31 -6.37
N LEU A 26 9.65 0.25 -7.25
CA LEU A 26 9.26 1.41 -8.06
C LEU A 26 8.63 2.54 -7.23
N PHE A 27 7.77 2.22 -6.26
CA PHE A 27 7.22 3.23 -5.35
C PHE A 27 8.28 3.78 -4.37
N GLU A 28 9.30 3.00 -4.02
CA GLU A 28 10.43 3.44 -3.19
C GLU A 28 11.28 4.49 -3.92
N GLU A 29 11.57 4.29 -5.21
CA GLU A 29 12.23 5.30 -6.05
C GLU A 29 11.45 6.62 -6.07
N LEU A 30 10.15 6.54 -6.40
CA LEU A 30 9.27 7.71 -6.41
C LEU A 30 9.20 8.39 -5.04
N TRP A 31 9.13 7.58 -3.97
CA TRP A 31 9.12 8.09 -2.61
C TRP A 31 10.40 8.87 -2.29
N HIS A 32 11.57 8.33 -2.62
CA HIS A 32 12.87 8.99 -2.42
C HIS A 32 12.97 10.35 -3.10
N GLU A 33 12.36 10.51 -4.27
CA GLU A 33 12.39 11.74 -5.07
C GLU A 33 11.26 12.73 -4.73
N THR A 34 10.29 12.33 -3.90
CA THR A 34 9.10 13.13 -3.60
C THR A 34 9.20 13.81 -2.24
N ALA A 35 8.81 15.09 -2.17
CA ALA A 35 8.68 15.86 -0.93
C ALA A 35 7.31 15.67 -0.26
N ASP A 36 7.17 16.09 1.00
CA ASP A 36 5.85 16.20 1.62
C ASP A 36 4.98 17.24 0.89
N PRO A 37 3.64 17.03 0.82
CA PRO A 37 2.88 15.98 1.51
C PRO A 37 2.74 14.65 0.75
N GLU A 38 2.99 14.59 -0.56
CA GLU A 38 2.75 13.39 -1.39
C GLU A 38 3.63 12.19 -0.99
N ARG A 39 4.83 12.47 -0.47
CA ARG A 39 5.75 11.46 0.06
C ARG A 39 5.08 10.53 1.08
N ARG A 40 4.15 11.05 1.87
CA ARG A 40 3.41 10.26 2.88
C ARG A 40 2.54 9.18 2.25
N SER A 41 1.85 9.51 1.16
CA SER A 41 0.95 8.59 0.45
C SER A 41 1.74 7.50 -0.24
N LEU A 42 2.84 7.85 -0.91
CA LEU A 42 3.77 6.87 -1.50
C LEU A 42 4.34 5.93 -0.44
N GLN A 43 4.73 6.45 0.73
CA GLN A 43 5.21 5.61 1.82
C GLN A 43 4.14 4.64 2.33
N GLY A 44 2.89 5.10 2.45
CA GLY A 44 1.78 4.23 2.85
C GLY A 44 1.54 3.13 1.82
N ILE A 45 1.51 3.46 0.52
CA ILE A 45 1.27 2.51 -0.57
C ILE A 45 2.38 1.45 -0.64
N LEU A 46 3.65 1.86 -0.63
CA LEU A 46 4.76 0.90 -0.67
C LEU A 46 4.77 0.00 0.58
N GLN A 47 4.37 0.52 1.75
CA GLN A 47 4.25 -0.31 2.96
C GLN A 47 3.15 -1.36 2.82
N VAL A 48 2.04 -1.07 2.13
CA VAL A 48 1.04 -2.09 1.80
C VAL A 48 1.65 -3.16 0.88
N ALA A 49 2.43 -2.77 -0.13
CA ALA A 49 3.10 -3.74 -1.02
C ALA A 49 4.06 -4.64 -0.23
N VAL A 50 4.91 -4.09 0.64
CA VAL A 50 5.83 -4.89 1.45
C VAL A 50 5.09 -5.75 2.48
N ALA A 51 3.95 -5.29 3.02
CA ALA A 51 3.12 -6.11 3.89
C ALA A 51 2.58 -7.35 3.15
N GLN A 52 2.17 -7.21 1.89
CA GLN A 52 1.77 -8.33 1.05
C GLN A 52 2.95 -9.27 0.71
N LEU A 53 4.12 -8.71 0.40
CA LEU A 53 5.33 -9.50 0.19
C LEU A 53 5.71 -10.31 1.45
N HIS A 54 5.50 -9.74 2.64
CA HIS A 54 5.67 -10.46 3.89
C HIS A 54 4.67 -11.61 4.05
N LEU A 55 3.40 -11.42 3.68
CA LEU A 55 2.41 -12.51 3.67
C LEU A 55 2.84 -13.64 2.73
N GLN A 56 3.26 -13.33 1.49
CA GLN A 56 3.77 -14.34 0.53
C GLN A 56 4.96 -15.14 1.08
N ARG A 57 5.77 -14.53 1.95
CA ARG A 57 6.95 -15.16 2.58
C ARG A 57 6.64 -15.80 3.93
N GLY A 58 5.38 -15.84 4.36
CA GLY A 58 4.96 -16.38 5.66
C GLY A 58 5.34 -15.50 6.87
N ASN A 59 5.85 -14.29 6.65
CA ASN A 59 6.20 -13.36 7.72
C ASN A 59 4.97 -12.58 8.20
N ARG A 60 4.08 -13.26 8.93
CA ARG A 60 2.86 -12.67 9.47
C ARG A 60 3.14 -11.47 10.37
N ARG A 61 4.16 -11.55 11.23
CA ARG A 61 4.55 -10.45 12.14
C ARG A 61 4.96 -9.19 11.37
N GLY A 62 5.79 -9.35 10.34
CA GLY A 62 6.20 -8.23 9.49
C GLY A 62 5.03 -7.61 8.75
N ALA A 63 4.13 -8.44 8.21
CA ALA A 63 2.91 -7.96 7.57
C ALA A 63 2.03 -7.14 8.54
N THR A 64 1.80 -7.62 9.77
CA THR A 64 1.02 -6.92 10.80
C THR A 64 1.57 -5.52 11.08
N ILE A 65 2.89 -5.40 11.26
CA ILE A 65 3.54 -4.11 11.54
C ILE A 65 3.34 -3.15 10.37
N LEU A 66 3.63 -3.58 9.15
CA LEU A 66 3.58 -2.71 7.98
C LEU A 66 2.16 -2.32 7.56
N PHE A 67 1.16 -3.20 7.71
CA PHE A 67 -0.23 -2.80 7.50
C PHE A 67 -0.65 -1.72 8.51
N GLY A 68 -0.33 -1.87 9.80
CA GLY A 68 -0.65 -0.87 10.81
C GLY A 68 0.00 0.49 10.54
N GLU A 69 1.27 0.46 10.17
CA GLU A 69 2.04 1.64 9.78
C GLU A 69 1.50 2.33 8.51
N ALA A 70 1.16 1.55 7.48
CA ALA A 70 0.57 2.06 6.25
C ALA A 70 -0.77 2.75 6.53
N LEU A 71 -1.64 2.11 7.30
CA LEU A 71 -2.94 2.67 7.70
C LEU A 71 -2.78 3.97 8.50
N GLY A 72 -1.82 4.02 9.43
CA GLY A 72 -1.53 5.24 10.20
C GLY A 72 -1.08 6.42 9.31
N ARG A 73 -0.38 6.15 8.21
CA ARG A 73 0.02 7.16 7.22
C ARG A 73 -1.15 7.57 6.33
N LEU A 74 -1.83 6.60 5.73
CA LEU A 74 -2.86 6.84 4.72
C LEU A 74 -4.15 7.44 5.30
N LYS A 75 -4.51 7.10 6.54
CA LYS A 75 -5.69 7.65 7.23
C LYS A 75 -5.42 9.01 7.90
N ARG A 76 -4.17 9.50 7.89
CA ARG A 76 -3.84 10.77 8.55
C ARG A 76 -4.53 11.93 7.80
N PRO A 77 -5.19 12.86 8.51
CA PRO A 77 -5.80 14.04 7.87
C PRO A 77 -4.78 14.82 7.04
N GLY A 78 -5.18 15.22 5.82
CA GLY A 78 -4.34 15.95 4.88
C GLY A 78 -3.37 15.08 4.07
N THR A 79 -3.48 13.75 4.13
CA THR A 79 -2.73 12.86 3.23
C THR A 79 -3.29 12.94 1.82
N PRO A 80 -2.48 13.31 0.79
CA PRO A 80 -2.97 13.39 -0.59
C PRO A 80 -3.40 12.02 -1.13
N ASP A 81 -4.48 11.97 -1.90
CA ASP A 81 -4.97 10.72 -2.51
C ASP A 81 -4.15 10.27 -3.73
N LEU A 82 -3.37 11.18 -4.33
CA LEU A 82 -2.65 10.96 -5.59
C LEU A 82 -3.56 10.55 -6.76
N GLY A 83 -4.85 10.89 -6.70
CA GLY A 83 -5.87 10.44 -7.66
C GLY A 83 -6.33 8.99 -7.46
N LEU A 84 -6.01 8.37 -6.32
CA LEU A 84 -6.36 6.98 -6.00
C LEU A 84 -7.42 6.89 -4.91
N ASP A 85 -8.29 5.87 -4.95
CA ASP A 85 -9.22 5.55 -3.87
C ASP A 85 -8.47 4.91 -2.69
N LEU A 86 -7.76 5.75 -1.93
CA LEU A 86 -7.05 5.33 -0.72
C LEU A 86 -8.00 4.82 0.37
N ALA A 87 -9.29 5.18 0.32
CA ALA A 87 -10.27 4.67 1.27
C ALA A 87 -10.55 3.18 1.03
N SER A 88 -10.70 2.75 -0.23
CA SER A 88 -10.80 1.34 -0.60
C SER A 88 -9.54 0.56 -0.25
N LEU A 89 -8.35 1.10 -0.57
CA LEU A 89 -7.07 0.51 -0.18
C LEU A 89 -6.99 0.31 1.35
N CYS A 90 -7.33 1.35 2.11
CA CYS A 90 -7.33 1.30 3.58
C CYS A 90 -8.33 0.29 4.14
N ARG A 91 -9.49 0.11 3.53
CA ARG A 91 -10.47 -0.91 3.96
C ARG A 91 -9.91 -2.32 3.77
N ALA A 92 -9.34 -2.61 2.61
CA ALA A 92 -8.74 -3.92 2.33
C ALA A 92 -7.54 -4.22 3.23
N ALA A 93 -6.64 -3.25 3.43
CA ALA A 93 -5.51 -3.37 4.34
C ALA A 93 -5.96 -3.57 5.80
N GLN A 94 -7.02 -2.88 6.24
CA GLN A 94 -7.59 -3.03 7.57
C GLN A 94 -8.15 -4.43 7.82
N GLN A 95 -8.90 -5.00 6.86
CA GLN A 95 -9.43 -6.37 6.96
C GLN A 95 -8.31 -7.40 7.15
N ARG A 96 -7.23 -7.28 6.36
CA ARG A 96 -6.07 -8.17 6.47
C ARG A 96 -5.33 -8.00 7.79
N LEU A 97 -5.17 -6.76 8.26
CA LEU A 97 -4.57 -6.48 9.56
C LEU A 97 -5.38 -7.11 10.71
N GLU A 98 -6.70 -6.97 10.68
CA GLU A 98 -7.59 -7.55 11.70
C GLU A 98 -7.52 -9.08 11.70
N ALA A 99 -7.54 -9.71 10.52
CA ALA A 99 -7.34 -11.16 10.41
C ALA A 99 -5.99 -11.59 11.01
N LEU A 100 -4.90 -10.87 10.72
CA LEU A 100 -3.58 -11.15 11.29
C LEU A 100 -3.55 -10.99 12.82
N GLN A 101 -4.20 -9.97 13.37
CA GLN A 101 -4.26 -9.70 14.80
C GLN A 101 -5.10 -10.72 15.58
N GLN A 102 -6.04 -11.38 14.90
CA GLN A 102 -6.92 -12.41 15.46
C GLN A 102 -6.42 -13.84 15.18
N ASP A 103 -5.17 -13.98 14.72
CA ASP A 103 -4.60 -15.26 14.27
C ASP A 103 -5.42 -15.99 13.19
N GLY A 104 -6.24 -15.24 12.44
CA GLY A 104 -7.00 -15.72 11.30
C GLY A 104 -6.19 -15.80 10.00
N ASP A 105 -6.87 -16.18 8.92
CA ASP A 105 -6.30 -16.26 7.57
C ASP A 105 -6.51 -14.95 6.79
N PRO A 106 -5.45 -14.14 6.55
CA PRO A 106 -5.57 -12.91 5.77
C PRO A 106 -5.87 -13.16 4.29
N GLU A 107 -5.65 -14.37 3.76
CA GLU A 107 -5.97 -14.68 2.36
C GLU A 107 -7.48 -14.88 2.12
N SER A 108 -8.27 -15.03 3.19
CA SER A 108 -9.73 -14.98 3.11
C SER A 108 -10.28 -13.56 2.93
N CYS A 109 -9.44 -12.54 3.09
CA CYS A 109 -9.82 -11.12 3.00
C CYS A 109 -9.51 -10.54 1.62
N THR A 110 -10.17 -9.42 1.28
CA THR A 110 -9.95 -8.68 0.03
C THR A 110 -8.46 -8.37 -0.16
N VAL A 111 -7.91 -8.67 -1.33
CA VAL A 111 -6.56 -8.23 -1.71
C VAL A 111 -6.61 -6.71 -1.96
N PRO A 112 -5.75 -5.89 -1.33
CA PRO A 112 -5.69 -4.47 -1.59
C PRO A 112 -5.33 -4.21 -3.05
N VAL A 113 -6.01 -3.23 -3.64
CA VAL A 113 -5.79 -2.74 -5.01
C VAL A 113 -5.75 -1.20 -4.98
N LEU A 114 -5.07 -0.62 -5.97
CA LEU A 114 -5.02 0.82 -6.22
C LEU A 114 -5.97 1.14 -7.37
N GLU A 115 -7.16 1.64 -7.04
CA GLU A 115 -8.16 2.10 -8.00
C GLU A 115 -8.09 3.62 -8.16
N SER A 116 -8.42 4.14 -9.34
CA SER A 116 -8.53 5.59 -9.54
C SER A 116 -9.78 6.15 -8.86
N MET A 117 -9.69 7.38 -8.33
CA MET A 117 -10.87 8.13 -7.91
C MET A 117 -11.76 8.41 -9.13
N ARG A 118 -13.06 8.10 -9.01
CA ARG A 118 -14.07 8.47 -10.00
C ARG A 118 -14.36 9.96 -10.00
#